data_AF-A0A420YLV7-F1
#
_entry.id   AF-A0A420YLV7-F1
#
_cell.length_a   1.000
_cell.length_b   1.000
_cell.length_c   1.000
_cell.angle_alpha   90.00
_cell.angle_beta   90.00
_cell.angle_gamma   90.00
#
_symmetry.space_group_name_H-M   'P 1'
#
loop_
_entity.id
_entity.type
_entity.pdbx_description
1 polymer ?
#
loop_
_entity_poly.entity_id
_entity_poly.type
_entity_poly.pdbx_seq_one_letter_code
_entity_poly.pdbx_strand_id
1 'polypeptide(L)'
;MNQTIDFISCCLHSLPVTYRKTNINGSDLALPPLTLNTLADHTRPLGFIFHLSAIATLSSGYGIRLTFSTEARLLCISFLPSVMAVAESIPVAGATASGCFTSRPSAADPYSYQVGFGNRFATEALAGVLPDLGWDKFPLPSNTLEVDFVDGLKTIAGHGDPTAKEGLAVHVYLANTSMKKRAFCNNDGDMLILPQEGRLDIQTEFGRLMVRPGELAVIQAGMKFTVRLPDGVGRGYIQEIFGSHYELPELGPVGSNGMAMPRDFEIPVASFDVDQSPWTVVVKLIGQHFTYEQNHTPFDVVAWHGNYTPYKYALEKFINNATVERDQSDPSIYCVLTAKSKIPGVSLSDFLIFTPKWQVTSNTFRLPYYHRNVATEIMGMMYGRWALTSHLEPGGLTYEPSYMPHGESYKLFKEATTAALVSQRAAEESMAFMMHISGHVSLTKYALERCGNLQPVSEDLWDDFQPGFLNHLDDVVRGGDQAPQANGVLKKLP
;
A
#
# COMPACT_ATOMS: atom_id res chain seq x y z
N MET A 1 -10.12 -34.21 20.05
CA MET A 1 -11.41 -33.52 20.26
C MET A 1 -11.63 -32.63 19.05
N ASN A 2 -12.31 -33.16 18.04
CA ASN A 2 -12.63 -32.43 16.81
C ASN A 2 -13.97 -31.75 17.02
N GLN A 3 -14.01 -30.42 16.91
CA GLN A 3 -15.27 -29.68 16.81
C GLN A 3 -15.50 -29.35 15.34
N THR A 4 -16.44 -30.08 14.75
CA THR A 4 -17.01 -29.85 13.43
C THR A 4 -18.06 -28.73 13.56
N ILE A 5 -17.97 -27.69 12.73
CA ILE A 5 -18.98 -26.63 12.62
C ILE A 5 -19.75 -26.90 11.33
N ASP A 6 -21.01 -27.32 11.45
CA ASP A 6 -21.91 -27.56 10.32
C ASP A 6 -22.65 -26.28 9.91
N PHE A 7 -22.66 -25.99 8.61
CA PHE A 7 -23.46 -24.92 7.99
C PHE A 7 -24.88 -25.41 7.65
N ILE A 8 -25.92 -24.65 8.03
CA ILE A 8 -27.31 -24.86 7.57
C ILE A 8 -27.74 -23.68 6.69
N SER A 9 -28.13 -23.98 5.45
CA SER A 9 -28.88 -23.09 4.57
C SER A 9 -30.37 -23.12 4.96
N CYS A 10 -30.99 -21.95 5.12
CA CYS A 10 -32.43 -21.87 5.42
C CYS A 10 -33.15 -21.10 4.29
N CYS A 11 -34.04 -21.79 3.59
CA CYS A 11 -35.01 -21.21 2.67
C CYS A 11 -36.15 -20.54 3.47
N LEU A 12 -36.41 -19.26 3.24
CA LEU A 12 -37.60 -18.58 3.76
C LEU A 12 -38.74 -18.61 2.75
N HIS A 13 -39.90 -19.10 3.21
CA HIS A 13 -41.18 -19.01 2.51
C HIS A 13 -41.67 -17.56 2.47
N SER A 14 -42.11 -17.14 1.29
CA SER A 14 -42.76 -15.86 1.00
C SER A 14 -44.20 -15.81 1.52
N LEU A 15 -44.54 -14.77 2.29
CA LEU A 15 -45.93 -14.31 2.47
C LEU A 15 -46.20 -13.17 1.48
N PRO A 16 -47.36 -13.13 0.80
CA PRO A 16 -47.64 -12.07 -0.17
C PRO A 16 -48.02 -10.78 0.55
N VAL A 17 -47.29 -9.70 0.28
CA VAL A 17 -47.71 -8.34 0.62
C VAL A 17 -48.22 -7.65 -0.65
N THR A 18 -49.49 -7.29 -0.62
CA THR A 18 -50.20 -6.61 -1.70
C THR A 18 -49.73 -5.15 -1.78
N TYR A 19 -49.12 -4.75 -2.91
CA TYR A 19 -48.88 -3.33 -3.20
C TYR A 19 -50.12 -2.73 -3.88
N ARG A 20 -50.75 -1.72 -3.27
CA ARG A 20 -51.64 -0.78 -3.99
C ARG A 20 -50.83 0.45 -4.38
N LYS A 21 -50.64 0.65 -5.68
CA LYS A 21 -50.10 1.87 -6.27
C LYS A 21 -51.28 2.63 -6.88
N THR A 22 -51.80 3.64 -6.20
CA THR A 22 -52.66 4.64 -6.84
C THR A 22 -51.76 5.61 -7.59
N ASN A 23 -51.87 5.64 -8.91
CA ASN A 23 -51.35 6.74 -9.71
C ASN A 23 -52.52 7.52 -10.29
N ILE A 24 -52.38 8.84 -10.27
CA ILE A 24 -53.33 9.81 -10.81
C ILE A 24 -53.33 9.65 -12.34
N ASN A 25 -54.53 9.60 -12.92
CA ASN A 25 -54.88 9.29 -14.32
C ASN A 25 -55.04 7.80 -14.63
N GLY A 26 -56.30 7.36 -14.57
CA GLY A 26 -56.72 5.98 -14.83
C GLY A 26 -56.70 5.58 -16.31
N SER A 27 -56.22 4.37 -16.55
CA SER A 27 -56.76 3.40 -17.52
C SER A 27 -55.93 2.12 -17.44
N ASP A 28 -56.58 1.01 -17.08
CA ASP A 28 -55.97 -0.33 -17.03
C ASP A 28 -56.00 -0.98 -18.42
N LEU A 29 -54.86 -1.54 -18.85
CA LEU A 29 -54.77 -2.45 -19.99
C LEU A 29 -53.93 -3.68 -19.58
N ALA A 30 -54.58 -4.83 -19.52
CA ALA A 30 -53.98 -6.11 -19.17
C ALA A 30 -53.40 -6.81 -20.42
N LEU A 31 -52.24 -7.46 -20.28
CA LEU A 31 -51.71 -8.43 -21.24
C LEU A 31 -51.48 -9.79 -20.55
N PRO A 32 -51.74 -10.93 -21.22
CA PRO A 32 -51.70 -12.26 -20.61
C PRO A 32 -50.28 -12.88 -20.61
N PRO A 33 -49.99 -13.87 -19.74
CA PRO A 33 -48.69 -14.53 -19.68
C PRO A 33 -48.55 -15.63 -20.75
N LEU A 34 -47.36 -15.70 -21.35
CA LEU A 34 -46.94 -16.76 -22.29
C LEU A 34 -46.45 -17.99 -21.52
N THR A 35 -47.01 -19.16 -21.85
CA THR A 35 -46.53 -20.49 -21.44
C THR A 35 -45.47 -20.99 -22.43
N LEU A 36 -44.35 -21.53 -21.92
CA LEU A 36 -43.35 -22.22 -22.74
C LEU A 36 -43.55 -23.73 -22.64
N ASN A 37 -43.82 -24.37 -23.77
CA ASN A 37 -43.97 -25.81 -23.93
C ASN A 37 -42.62 -26.55 -23.92
N THR A 38 -42.63 -27.73 -23.33
CA THR A 38 -41.62 -28.80 -23.41
C THR A 38 -41.50 -29.35 -24.83
N LEU A 39 -40.27 -29.58 -25.29
CA LEU A 39 -39.94 -30.57 -26.31
C LEU A 39 -38.60 -31.23 -25.96
N ALA A 40 -38.67 -32.54 -25.71
CA ALA A 40 -37.54 -33.44 -25.58
C ALA A 40 -37.17 -33.96 -26.97
N ASP A 41 -35.87 -33.98 -27.30
CA ASP A 41 -35.36 -34.96 -28.24
C ASP A 41 -33.91 -35.33 -27.91
N HIS A 42 -33.63 -36.63 -27.97
CA HIS A 42 -32.35 -37.26 -27.68
C HIS A 42 -31.56 -37.45 -28.97
N THR A 43 -30.23 -37.23 -28.96
CA THR A 43 -29.24 -38.22 -29.47
C THR A 43 -27.76 -37.75 -29.39
N ARG A 44 -27.00 -38.51 -28.59
CA ARG A 44 -25.59 -38.96 -28.76
C ARG A 44 -24.40 -38.04 -28.40
N PRO A 45 -23.25 -38.64 -28.00
CA PRO A 45 -22.45 -38.17 -26.86
C PRO A 45 -21.06 -37.64 -27.25
N LEU A 46 -20.55 -36.66 -26.51
CA LEU A 46 -19.13 -36.33 -26.41
C LEU A 46 -18.85 -35.92 -24.96
N GLY A 47 -17.91 -36.62 -24.33
CA GLY A 47 -17.68 -36.59 -22.89
C GLY A 47 -17.14 -35.25 -22.40
N PHE A 48 -17.77 -34.73 -21.33
CA PHE A 48 -17.18 -33.74 -20.44
C PHE A 48 -17.43 -34.18 -18.99
N ILE A 49 -16.38 -34.06 -18.19
CA ILE A 49 -16.28 -34.44 -16.78
C ILE A 49 -17.23 -33.55 -15.97
N PHE A 50 -18.25 -34.13 -15.35
CA PHE A 50 -19.11 -33.46 -14.38
C PHE A 50 -18.56 -33.63 -12.96
N HIS A 51 -18.34 -32.50 -12.27
CA HIS A 51 -18.20 -32.47 -10.82
C HIS A 51 -19.57 -32.71 -10.16
N LEU A 52 -19.68 -33.79 -9.39
CA LEU A 52 -20.85 -34.10 -8.56
C LEU A 52 -20.91 -33.15 -7.36
N SER A 53 -22.01 -32.41 -7.22
CA SER A 53 -22.46 -31.86 -5.94
C SER A 53 -23.50 -32.80 -5.34
N ALA A 54 -23.20 -33.32 -4.15
CA ALA A 54 -24.04 -34.27 -3.42
C ALA A 54 -25.21 -33.56 -2.72
N ILE A 55 -26.40 -34.18 -2.80
CA ILE A 55 -27.58 -33.89 -1.98
C ILE A 55 -27.50 -34.77 -0.72
N ALA A 56 -27.66 -34.18 0.46
CA ALA A 56 -27.81 -34.92 1.71
C ALA A 56 -29.09 -34.49 2.45
N THR A 57 -29.94 -35.48 2.73
CA THR A 57 -31.13 -35.43 3.59
C THR A 57 -30.78 -36.10 4.93
N LEU A 58 -31.17 -35.56 6.08
CA LEU A 58 -31.41 -36.22 7.41
C LEU A 58 -31.70 -35.13 8.47
N SER A 59 -32.92 -35.02 9.01
CA SER A 59 -33.50 -35.62 10.23
C SER A 59 -32.98 -35.08 11.59
N SER A 60 -33.93 -34.51 12.37
CA SER A 60 -33.98 -34.20 13.82
C SER A 60 -32.74 -34.49 14.67
N GLY A 61 -32.27 -33.63 15.57
CA GLY A 61 -32.91 -32.61 16.39
C GLY A 61 -32.01 -32.41 17.63
N TYR A 62 -32.29 -31.38 18.44
CA TYR A 62 -31.50 -30.88 19.58
C TYR A 62 -30.42 -29.84 19.22
N GLY A 63 -30.83 -28.57 19.16
CA GLY A 63 -29.95 -27.40 19.06
C GLY A 63 -30.42 -26.29 20.01
N ILE A 64 -29.49 -25.73 20.78
CA ILE A 64 -29.71 -24.62 21.71
C ILE A 64 -30.07 -23.36 20.92
N ARG A 65 -31.14 -22.67 21.33
CA ARG A 65 -31.70 -21.49 20.66
C ARG A 65 -30.98 -20.22 21.16
N LEU A 66 -30.00 -19.72 20.42
CA LEU A 66 -29.52 -18.35 20.60
C LEU A 66 -30.48 -17.40 19.87
N THR A 67 -31.19 -16.59 20.65
CA THR A 67 -32.16 -15.63 20.13
C THR A 67 -31.46 -14.28 20.07
N PHE A 68 -31.08 -13.81 18.87
CA PHE A 68 -30.59 -12.45 18.68
C PHE A 68 -31.80 -11.52 18.58
N SER A 69 -31.96 -10.59 19.53
CA SER A 69 -33.10 -9.65 19.58
C SER A 69 -32.77 -8.26 19.01
N THR A 70 -31.69 -8.14 18.24
CA THR A 70 -31.29 -6.91 17.55
C THR A 70 -30.69 -7.32 16.20
N GLU A 71 -31.00 -6.57 15.14
CA GLU A 71 -30.53 -6.83 13.77
C GLU A 71 -28.99 -6.89 13.74
N ALA A 72 -28.41 -8.10 13.79
CA ALA A 72 -26.98 -8.30 13.71
C ALA A 72 -26.53 -8.13 12.25
N ARG A 73 -25.55 -7.24 12.00
CA ARG A 73 -24.97 -7.05 10.67
C ARG A 73 -23.91 -8.11 10.40
N LEU A 74 -24.10 -8.86 9.32
CA LEU A 74 -23.12 -9.75 8.72
C LEU A 74 -22.53 -9.04 7.49
N LEU A 75 -21.21 -8.91 7.44
CA LEU A 75 -20.53 -8.32 6.29
C LEU A 75 -19.92 -9.43 5.42
N CYS A 76 -20.38 -9.53 4.17
CA CYS A 76 -19.78 -10.39 3.14
C CYS A 76 -19.19 -9.50 2.06
N ILE A 77 -17.87 -9.42 1.96
CA ILE A 77 -17.18 -8.73 0.86
C ILE A 77 -16.22 -9.72 0.20
N SER A 78 -16.49 -10.03 -1.07
CA SER A 78 -15.62 -10.78 -1.95
C SER A 78 -15.08 -9.85 -3.03
N PHE A 79 -13.77 -9.83 -3.24
CA PHE A 79 -13.22 -9.24 -4.45
C PHE A 79 -13.45 -10.22 -5.62
N LEU A 80 -14.38 -9.89 -6.51
CA LEU A 80 -14.58 -10.60 -7.77
C LEU A 80 -13.94 -9.77 -8.88
N PRO A 81 -12.86 -10.25 -9.55
CA PRO A 81 -12.23 -9.55 -10.67
C PRO A 81 -13.19 -9.27 -11.84
N SER A 82 -14.36 -9.88 -11.84
CA SER A 82 -15.53 -9.54 -12.64
C SER A 82 -16.68 -10.43 -12.15
N VAL A 83 -17.88 -9.85 -12.06
CA VAL A 83 -19.23 -10.44 -11.87
C VAL A 83 -19.92 -9.81 -10.65
N MET A 84 -20.89 -8.93 -10.92
CA MET A 84 -21.88 -8.45 -9.94
C MET A 84 -22.69 -9.64 -9.43
N ALA A 85 -22.63 -9.89 -8.12
CA ALA A 85 -23.73 -10.52 -7.41
C ALA A 85 -24.61 -9.40 -6.86
N VAL A 86 -25.79 -9.22 -7.44
CA VAL A 86 -26.83 -8.34 -6.89
C VAL A 86 -27.39 -9.04 -5.66
N ALA A 87 -26.98 -8.59 -4.48
CA ALA A 87 -27.75 -8.85 -3.27
C ALA A 87 -28.85 -7.78 -3.19
N GLU A 88 -30.12 -8.20 -3.15
CA GLU A 88 -31.24 -7.31 -2.81
C GLU A 88 -31.03 -6.80 -1.38
N SER A 89 -30.49 -5.59 -1.25
CA SER A 89 -30.49 -4.86 0.02
C SER A 89 -31.81 -4.10 0.16
N ILE A 90 -32.46 -4.28 1.30
CA ILE A 90 -33.58 -3.42 1.73
C ILE A 90 -33.00 -2.00 1.86
N PRO A 91 -33.68 -0.96 1.33
CA PRO A 91 -33.16 0.40 1.38
C PRO A 91 -33.08 0.88 2.83
N VAL A 92 -31.87 0.90 3.39
CA VAL A 92 -31.56 1.69 4.58
C VAL A 92 -31.55 3.15 4.13
N ALA A 93 -32.17 4.03 4.90
CA ALA A 93 -32.17 5.47 4.65
C ALA A 93 -30.75 5.95 4.29
N GLY A 94 -30.55 6.35 3.04
CA GLY A 94 -29.25 6.81 2.56
C GLY A 94 -28.87 8.09 3.30
N ALA A 95 -27.70 8.09 3.95
CA ALA A 95 -27.10 9.31 4.44
C ALA A 95 -26.58 10.12 3.24
N THR A 96 -27.12 11.32 3.05
CA THR A 96 -26.59 12.28 2.09
C THR A 96 -25.44 13.03 2.75
N ALA A 97 -24.34 13.25 2.01
CA ALA A 97 -23.22 14.07 2.50
C ALA A 97 -23.75 15.43 3.00
N SER A 98 -23.46 15.76 4.26
CA SER A 98 -23.92 17.00 4.90
C SER A 98 -23.02 18.19 4.56
N GLY A 99 -21.82 17.92 4.04
CA GLY A 99 -20.92 18.92 3.51
C GLY A 99 -19.71 18.32 2.79
N CYS A 100 -19.05 19.17 1.99
CA CYS A 100 -17.66 19.00 1.60
C CYS A 100 -16.87 20.01 2.44
N PHE A 101 -15.80 19.57 3.09
CA PHE A 101 -14.89 20.51 3.74
C PHE A 101 -13.52 20.40 3.09
N THR A 102 -13.06 21.55 2.64
CA THR A 102 -11.64 21.84 2.54
C THR A 102 -11.35 22.70 3.78
N SER A 103 -10.39 22.35 4.63
CA SER A 103 -9.92 23.30 5.65
C SER A 103 -9.60 24.63 4.93
N ARG A 104 -10.29 25.74 5.25
CA ARG A 104 -10.06 27.03 4.56
C ARG A 104 -8.61 27.42 4.80
N PRO A 105 -7.75 27.47 3.77
CA PRO A 105 -6.34 27.75 3.96
C PRO A 105 -6.17 29.17 4.49
N SER A 106 -5.48 29.33 5.62
CA SER A 106 -4.83 30.60 5.94
C SER A 106 -3.41 30.57 5.34
N ALA A 107 -2.82 31.74 5.08
CA ALA A 107 -1.44 31.83 4.58
C ALA A 107 -0.40 31.23 5.55
N ALA A 108 -0.81 30.91 6.79
CA ALA A 108 0.04 30.42 7.87
C ALA A 108 -0.39 29.04 8.40
N ASP A 109 -1.26 28.29 7.70
CA ASP A 109 -1.73 26.97 8.16
C ASP A 109 -0.90 25.81 7.57
N PRO A 110 -0.03 25.16 8.38
CA PRO A 110 0.75 24.00 7.93
C PRO A 110 -0.03 22.66 8.01
N TYR A 111 -1.25 22.64 8.55
CA TYR A 111 -2.00 21.41 8.87
C TYR A 111 -3.21 21.14 7.97
N SER A 112 -3.37 21.87 6.86
CA SER A 112 -4.39 21.59 5.84
C SER A 112 -4.23 20.22 5.16
N TYR A 113 -5.32 19.46 4.98
CA TYR A 113 -5.36 18.33 4.05
C TYR A 113 -5.42 18.86 2.61
N GLN A 114 -4.56 18.36 1.72
CA GLN A 114 -4.51 18.86 0.35
C GLN A 114 -5.65 18.23 -0.47
N VAL A 115 -6.62 19.07 -0.84
CA VAL A 115 -7.79 18.66 -1.61
C VAL A 115 -7.47 18.65 -3.10
N GLY A 116 -7.65 17.50 -3.75
CA GLY A 116 -7.69 17.33 -5.19
C GLY A 116 -6.36 16.94 -5.84
N PHE A 117 -6.36 15.76 -6.47
CA PHE A 117 -5.57 15.49 -7.69
C PHE A 117 -6.34 15.98 -8.92
N GLY A 118 -6.80 17.23 -8.90
CA GLY A 118 -7.59 17.79 -9.99
C GLY A 118 -6.73 18.13 -11.20
N ASN A 119 -6.33 17.15 -12.02
CA ASN A 119 -5.78 17.25 -13.39
C ASN A 119 -4.94 18.50 -13.74
N ARG A 120 -4.16 18.99 -12.79
CA ARG A 120 -3.18 20.05 -12.95
C ARG A 120 -2.06 19.75 -11.96
N PHE A 121 -1.29 18.69 -12.24
CA PHE A 121 0.13 18.77 -11.94
C PHE A 121 0.63 19.97 -12.74
N ALA A 122 0.53 21.16 -12.15
CA ALA A 122 1.38 22.25 -12.58
C ALA A 122 2.78 21.77 -12.21
N THR A 123 3.40 21.04 -13.14
CA THR A 123 4.84 21.06 -13.31
C THR A 123 5.19 22.49 -13.70
N GLU A 124 5.02 23.42 -12.75
CA GLU A 124 6.02 24.47 -12.66
C GLU A 124 7.27 23.66 -12.31
N ALA A 125 8.09 23.37 -13.32
CA ALA A 125 9.44 22.95 -13.04
C ALA A 125 10.03 24.07 -12.18
N LEU A 126 10.00 23.91 -10.86
CA LEU A 126 10.59 24.88 -9.97
C LEU A 126 12.09 24.77 -10.21
N ALA A 127 12.74 25.91 -10.41
CA ALA A 127 14.18 25.95 -10.56
C ALA A 127 14.83 25.27 -9.33
N GLY A 128 15.72 24.30 -9.55
CA GLY A 128 16.40 23.57 -8.47
C GLY A 128 15.70 22.29 -7.96
N VAL A 129 14.63 21.79 -8.61
CA VAL A 129 14.00 20.50 -8.25
C VAL A 129 14.85 19.28 -8.61
N LEU A 130 15.94 19.48 -9.35
CA LEU A 130 16.90 18.47 -9.73
C LEU A 130 18.31 19.07 -9.53
N PRO A 131 19.29 18.33 -8.98
CA PRO A 131 19.28 16.91 -8.56
C PRO A 131 18.98 16.66 -7.06
N ASP A 132 18.82 15.38 -6.68
CA ASP A 132 18.69 14.79 -5.32
C ASP A 132 18.01 15.64 -4.22
N LEU A 133 16.73 15.34 -3.98
CA LEU A 133 15.97 15.95 -2.89
C LEU A 133 15.78 14.96 -1.74
N GLY A 134 15.82 15.48 -0.52
CA GLY A 134 15.52 14.72 0.68
C GLY A 134 14.78 15.57 1.69
N TRP A 135 14.16 14.90 2.65
CA TRP A 135 13.52 15.51 3.80
C TRP A 135 14.09 14.90 5.06
N ASP A 136 14.50 15.77 5.99
CA ASP A 136 14.76 15.38 7.37
C ASP A 136 13.48 14.89 8.05
N LYS A 137 13.62 14.36 9.26
CA LYS A 137 12.51 13.85 10.06
C LYS A 137 11.37 14.87 10.12
N PHE A 138 10.21 14.52 9.56
CA PHE A 138 9.05 15.42 9.55
C PHE A 138 8.59 15.75 10.99
N PRO A 139 8.36 17.04 11.30
CA PRO A 139 8.06 17.47 12.66
C PRO A 139 6.63 17.07 13.04
N LEU A 140 6.44 16.58 14.27
CA LEU A 140 5.12 16.34 14.81
C LEU A 140 4.36 17.66 15.02
N PRO A 141 3.02 17.65 14.99
CA PRO A 141 2.23 18.84 15.26
C PRO A 141 2.50 19.40 16.65
N SER A 142 2.42 20.73 16.79
CA SER A 142 2.61 21.38 18.09
C SER A 142 1.59 20.88 19.12
N ASN A 143 1.99 20.80 20.39
CA ASN A 143 1.11 20.39 21.49
C ASN A 143 -0.08 21.34 21.75
N THR A 144 -0.15 22.47 21.04
CA THR A 144 -1.23 23.45 21.11
C THR A 144 -2.39 23.16 20.15
N LEU A 145 -2.21 22.23 19.21
CA LEU A 145 -3.22 21.85 18.22
C LEU A 145 -3.50 20.35 18.36
N GLU A 146 -4.78 19.98 18.42
CA GLU A 146 -5.18 18.57 18.32
C GLU A 146 -5.21 18.18 16.84
N VAL A 147 -4.32 17.30 16.41
CA VAL A 147 -4.25 16.78 15.04
C VAL A 147 -4.29 15.26 15.09
N ASP A 148 -5.34 14.68 14.50
CA ASP A 148 -5.46 13.23 14.39
C ASP A 148 -4.88 12.67 13.09
N PHE A 149 -4.96 11.35 12.91
CA PHE A 149 -4.39 10.65 11.76
C PHE A 149 -4.83 11.23 10.40
N VAL A 150 -6.11 11.59 10.25
CA VAL A 150 -6.67 12.04 8.97
C VAL A 150 -6.30 13.50 8.71
N ASP A 151 -6.37 14.34 9.73
CA ASP A 151 -6.02 15.77 9.62
C ASP A 151 -4.50 15.96 9.45
N GLY A 152 -3.73 15.01 10.00
CA GLY A 152 -2.28 14.92 9.91
C GLY A 152 -1.74 14.41 8.57
N LEU A 153 -2.60 14.00 7.62
CA LEU A 153 -2.15 13.55 6.30
C LEU A 153 -1.54 14.70 5.50
N LYS A 154 -0.31 14.51 5.02
CA LYS A 154 0.42 15.42 4.14
C LYS A 154 0.97 14.69 2.93
N THR A 155 0.45 15.02 1.76
CA THR A 155 0.93 14.46 0.49
C THR A 155 2.29 15.03 0.14
N ILE A 156 3.27 14.14 -0.04
CA ILE A 156 4.64 14.48 -0.44
C ILE A 156 4.75 14.48 -1.95
N ALA A 157 4.25 13.42 -2.58
CA ALA A 157 4.44 13.18 -4.00
C ALA A 157 3.24 12.42 -4.58
N GLY A 158 3.05 12.47 -5.89
CA GLY A 158 2.05 11.63 -6.56
C GLY A 158 2.06 11.78 -8.08
N HIS A 159 1.36 10.87 -8.74
CA HIS A 159 1.08 10.95 -10.17
C HIS A 159 -0.26 10.25 -10.49
N GLY A 160 -0.88 10.60 -11.62
CA GLY A 160 -2.14 10.00 -12.07
C GLY A 160 -3.40 10.69 -11.56
N ASP A 161 -4.53 10.00 -11.69
CA ASP A 161 -5.88 10.51 -11.41
C ASP A 161 -6.73 9.43 -10.70
N PRO A 162 -7.15 9.67 -9.44
CA PRO A 162 -8.00 8.73 -8.70
C PRO A 162 -9.38 8.53 -9.34
N THR A 163 -9.88 9.48 -10.14
CA THR A 163 -11.11 9.35 -10.93
C THR A 163 -10.96 8.28 -12.01
N ALA A 164 -9.79 8.26 -12.66
CA ALA A 164 -9.43 7.28 -13.68
C ALA A 164 -8.95 5.94 -13.08
N LYS A 165 -8.90 5.85 -11.74
CA LYS A 165 -8.37 4.72 -10.98
C LYS A 165 -6.98 4.33 -11.50
N GLU A 166 -6.09 5.31 -11.53
CA GLU A 166 -4.75 5.14 -12.07
C GLU A 166 -3.75 6.08 -11.40
N GLY A 167 -2.60 5.53 -11.02
CA GLY A 167 -1.54 6.27 -10.35
C GLY A 167 -1.52 6.04 -8.86
N LEU A 168 -0.86 6.94 -8.14
CA LEU A 168 -0.65 6.81 -6.70
C LEU A 168 -0.34 8.16 -6.06
N ALA A 169 -0.34 8.15 -4.72
CA ALA A 169 0.14 9.22 -3.89
C ALA A 169 1.02 8.68 -2.77
N VAL A 170 2.03 9.45 -2.38
CA VAL A 170 2.86 9.20 -1.20
C VAL A 170 2.55 10.28 -0.18
N HIS A 171 2.22 9.86 1.04
CA HIS A 171 1.91 10.75 2.15
C HIS A 171 2.81 10.46 3.33
N VAL A 172 2.97 11.46 4.19
CA VAL A 172 3.29 11.27 5.60
C VAL A 172 2.05 11.55 6.44
N TYR A 173 1.93 10.89 7.58
CA TYR A 173 0.94 11.26 8.60
C TYR A 173 1.65 11.78 9.84
N LEU A 174 1.13 12.87 10.40
CA LEU A 174 1.70 13.57 11.55
C LEU A 174 0.57 13.88 12.53
N ALA A 175 0.49 13.11 13.62
CA ALA A 175 -0.64 13.17 14.55
C ALA A 175 -0.18 13.15 16.01
N ASN A 176 -0.94 13.83 16.88
CA ASN A 176 -0.73 13.92 18.32
C ASN A 176 -2.01 13.63 19.13
N THR A 177 -3.10 13.28 18.45
CA THR A 177 -4.40 13.01 19.07
C THR A 177 -5.05 11.80 18.40
N SER A 178 -5.70 10.94 19.20
CA SER A 178 -6.47 9.82 18.65
C SER A 178 -7.70 10.33 17.90
N MET A 179 -8.10 9.64 16.83
CA MET A 179 -9.42 9.85 16.24
C MET A 179 -10.48 9.56 17.31
N LYS A 180 -11.43 10.50 17.49
CA LYS A 180 -12.53 10.39 18.46
C LYS A 180 -13.71 9.65 17.81
N LYS A 181 -14.95 10.09 17.99
CA LYS A 181 -16.15 9.52 17.33
C LYS A 181 -16.21 9.87 15.83
N ARG A 182 -15.13 9.52 15.12
CA ARG A 182 -14.99 9.65 13.68
C ARG A 182 -14.33 8.44 13.08
N ALA A 183 -14.74 8.13 11.84
CA ALA A 183 -14.11 7.12 11.00
C ALA A 183 -13.68 7.74 9.68
N PHE A 184 -12.72 7.11 9.03
CA PHE A 184 -12.22 7.46 7.71
C PHE A 184 -12.47 6.32 6.74
N CYS A 185 -12.88 6.64 5.52
CA CYS A 185 -13.07 5.71 4.43
C CYS A 185 -12.39 6.28 3.19
N ASN A 186 -11.40 5.58 2.65
CA ASN A 186 -10.76 6.00 1.41
C ASN A 186 -11.40 5.31 0.21
N ASN A 187 -12.16 6.04 -0.61
CA ASN A 187 -12.76 5.48 -1.82
C ASN A 187 -11.83 5.58 -3.04
N ASP A 188 -10.69 6.25 -2.94
CA ASP A 188 -9.79 6.45 -4.07
C ASP A 188 -8.88 5.26 -4.31
N GLY A 189 -8.39 4.63 -3.25
CA GLY A 189 -7.37 3.60 -3.34
C GLY A 189 -7.07 2.85 -2.05
N ASP A 190 -6.17 1.87 -2.16
CA ASP A 190 -5.63 1.12 -1.02
C ASP A 190 -4.52 1.92 -0.35
N MET A 191 -4.43 1.85 0.98
CA MET A 191 -3.41 2.54 1.77
C MET A 191 -2.46 1.52 2.43
N LEU A 192 -1.20 1.51 2.02
CA LEU A 192 -0.11 0.84 2.72
C LEU A 192 0.51 1.82 3.73
N ILE A 193 0.31 1.54 5.01
CA ILE A 193 0.66 2.40 6.15
C ILE A 193 1.89 1.83 6.86
N LEU A 194 2.88 2.70 7.12
CA LEU A 194 4.17 2.35 7.74
C LEU A 194 4.42 3.22 8.97
N PRO A 195 4.13 2.74 10.20
CA PRO A 195 4.41 3.49 11.41
C PRO A 195 5.90 3.64 11.67
N GLN A 196 6.35 4.86 11.93
CA GLN A 196 7.76 5.17 12.19
C GLN A 196 7.97 5.58 13.66
N GLU A 197 7.13 6.46 14.20
CA GLU A 197 7.10 6.83 15.62
C GLU A 197 5.69 6.66 16.18
N GLY A 198 5.57 5.95 17.31
CA GLY A 198 4.30 5.60 17.94
C GLY A 198 3.59 4.42 17.26
N ARG A 199 2.89 3.62 18.06
CA ARG A 199 2.04 2.53 17.56
C ARG A 199 0.69 3.09 17.11
N LEU A 200 0.07 2.42 16.14
CA LEU A 200 -1.30 2.67 15.71
C LEU A 200 -2.21 1.53 16.18
N ASP A 201 -3.25 1.84 16.94
CA ASP A 201 -4.36 0.94 17.22
C ASP A 201 -5.47 1.22 16.21
N ILE A 202 -5.45 0.50 15.09
CA ILE A 202 -6.35 0.66 13.96
C ILE A 202 -7.56 -0.25 14.17
N GLN A 203 -8.74 0.34 14.28
CA GLN A 203 -10.00 -0.39 14.26
C GLN A 203 -10.66 -0.23 12.90
N THR A 204 -11.01 -1.35 12.28
CA THR A 204 -11.68 -1.45 10.99
C THR A 204 -13.06 -2.08 11.18
N GLU A 205 -13.87 -2.09 10.12
CA GLU A 205 -15.10 -2.91 10.06
C GLU A 205 -14.83 -4.42 10.29
N PHE A 206 -13.60 -4.89 10.09
CA PHE A 206 -13.22 -6.30 10.19
C PHE A 206 -12.61 -6.67 11.56
N GLY A 207 -12.37 -5.67 12.41
CA GLY A 207 -11.74 -5.84 13.72
C GLY A 207 -10.51 -4.97 13.89
N ARG A 208 -9.68 -5.32 14.88
CA ARG A 208 -8.59 -4.46 15.37
C ARG A 208 -7.21 -4.96 14.94
N LEU A 209 -6.35 -4.02 14.52
CA LEU A 209 -4.94 -4.24 14.22
C LEU A 209 -4.10 -3.28 15.07
N MET A 210 -3.21 -3.82 15.90
CA MET A 210 -2.14 -3.05 16.52
C MET A 210 -0.94 -3.08 15.60
N VAL A 211 -0.48 -1.92 15.13
CA VAL A 211 0.62 -1.80 14.15
C VAL A 211 1.72 -0.95 14.77
N ARG A 212 2.91 -1.52 14.94
CA ARG A 212 4.07 -0.83 15.53
C ARG A 212 5.12 -0.47 14.48
N PRO A 213 6.09 0.39 14.81
CA PRO A 213 7.27 0.55 13.97
C PRO A 213 7.97 -0.78 13.67
N GLY A 214 8.35 -0.94 12.40
CA GLY A 214 8.83 -2.20 11.83
C GLY A 214 7.73 -3.10 11.24
N GLU A 215 6.47 -2.69 11.29
CA GLU A 215 5.37 -3.39 10.61
C GLU A 215 4.75 -2.50 9.53
N LEU A 216 4.11 -3.12 8.55
CA LEU A 216 3.19 -2.46 7.63
C LEU A 216 1.76 -2.88 7.93
N ALA A 217 0.79 -2.04 7.55
CA ALA A 217 -0.61 -2.43 7.44
C ALA A 217 -1.20 -1.95 6.13
N VAL A 218 -2.05 -2.75 5.50
CA VAL A 218 -2.81 -2.37 4.31
C VAL A 218 -4.29 -2.27 4.67
N ILE A 219 -4.86 -1.10 4.42
CA ILE A 219 -6.30 -0.86 4.48
C ILE A 219 -6.78 -0.61 3.06
N GLN A 220 -7.58 -1.54 2.54
CA GLN A 220 -8.01 -1.50 1.15
C GLN A 220 -9.16 -0.49 0.95
N ALA A 221 -9.36 -0.05 -0.29
CA ALA A 221 -10.33 0.96 -0.65
C ALA A 221 -11.74 0.64 -0.12
N GLY A 222 -12.46 1.65 0.36
CA GLY A 222 -13.84 1.54 0.82
C GLY A 222 -14.02 0.99 2.25
N MET A 223 -12.96 0.55 2.92
CA MET A 223 -13.03 0.13 4.32
C MET A 223 -13.06 1.33 5.25
N LYS A 224 -14.03 1.36 6.18
CA LYS A 224 -14.05 2.33 7.28
C LYS A 224 -13.07 1.90 8.36
N PHE A 225 -12.27 2.84 8.83
CA PHE A 225 -11.36 2.65 9.95
C PHE A 225 -11.21 3.89 10.83
N THR A 226 -10.76 3.69 12.06
CA THR A 226 -10.38 4.74 13.00
C THR A 226 -9.04 4.38 13.64
N VAL A 227 -8.25 5.39 13.99
CA VAL A 227 -6.89 5.23 14.49
C VAL A 227 -6.76 5.84 15.88
N ARG A 228 -6.38 5.02 16.85
CA ARG A 228 -5.97 5.47 18.18
C ARG A 228 -4.45 5.47 18.30
N LEU A 229 -3.93 6.42 19.06
CA LEU A 229 -2.50 6.64 19.31
C LEU A 229 -2.19 6.29 20.78
N PRO A 230 -1.97 5.00 21.11
CA PRO A 230 -1.68 4.56 22.48
C PRO A 230 -0.44 5.22 23.09
N ASP A 231 0.50 5.68 22.26
CA ASP A 231 1.73 6.36 22.69
C ASP A 231 1.60 7.89 22.64
N GLY A 232 0.40 8.43 22.38
CA GLY A 232 0.10 9.86 22.32
C GLY A 232 0.52 10.55 21.02
N VAL A 233 1.43 9.97 20.25
CA VAL A 233 1.89 10.49 18.96
C VAL A 233 1.83 9.42 17.88
N GLY A 234 1.76 9.86 16.63
CA GLY A 234 1.85 9.01 15.45
C GLY A 234 2.56 9.74 14.33
N ARG A 235 3.69 9.21 13.88
CA ARG A 235 4.34 9.61 12.63
C ARG A 235 4.64 8.38 11.78
N GLY A 236 4.46 8.51 10.48
CA GLY A 236 4.84 7.46 9.54
C GLY A 236 4.50 7.84 8.11
N TYR A 237 4.57 6.84 7.25
CA TYR A 237 4.46 6.98 5.80
C TYR A 237 3.25 6.23 5.28
N ILE A 238 2.72 6.66 4.15
CA ILE A 238 1.63 6.00 3.47
C ILE A 238 1.90 6.01 1.97
N GLN A 239 1.84 4.85 1.34
CA GLN A 239 1.64 4.76 -0.10
C GLN A 239 0.17 4.47 -0.38
N GLU A 240 -0.45 5.31 -1.20
CA GLU A 240 -1.83 5.16 -1.64
C GLU A 240 -1.85 4.85 -3.13
N ILE A 241 -2.41 3.70 -3.54
CA ILE A 241 -2.47 3.28 -4.95
C ILE A 241 -3.90 3.36 -5.50
N PHE A 242 -4.06 3.84 -6.74
CA PHE A 242 -5.35 3.99 -7.39
C PHE A 242 -5.59 2.88 -8.42
N GLY A 243 -6.70 2.14 -8.26
CA GLY A 243 -7.16 1.16 -9.25
C GLY A 243 -6.37 -0.15 -9.31
N SER A 244 -5.61 -0.46 -8.27
CA SER A 244 -4.89 -1.72 -8.10
C SER A 244 -4.92 -2.12 -6.63
N HIS A 245 -4.51 -3.36 -6.33
CA HIS A 245 -4.37 -3.89 -4.98
C HIS A 245 -2.93 -4.38 -4.78
N TYR A 246 -2.45 -4.32 -3.54
CA TYR A 246 -1.16 -4.89 -3.19
C TYR A 246 -1.23 -6.42 -3.20
N GLU A 247 -0.29 -7.04 -3.90
CA GLU A 247 -0.13 -8.49 -3.98
C GLU A 247 1.33 -8.89 -3.70
N LEU A 248 1.55 -10.15 -3.35
CA LEU A 248 2.91 -10.69 -3.27
C LEU A 248 3.54 -10.73 -4.66
N PRO A 249 4.84 -10.41 -4.79
CA PRO A 249 5.51 -10.50 -6.08
C PRO A 249 5.58 -11.95 -6.57
N GLU A 250 5.67 -12.12 -7.89
CA GLU A 250 6.02 -13.40 -8.49
C GLU A 250 7.46 -13.75 -8.08
N LEU A 251 7.67 -14.98 -7.58
CA LEU A 251 8.95 -15.40 -7.00
C LEU A 251 9.96 -15.88 -8.05
N GLY A 252 9.48 -16.27 -9.23
CA GLY A 252 10.30 -16.69 -10.36
C GLY A 252 11.25 -17.82 -9.95
N PRO A 253 12.55 -17.69 -10.25
CA PRO A 253 13.55 -18.68 -9.87
C PRO A 253 13.74 -18.89 -8.35
N VAL A 254 13.26 -17.99 -7.49
CA VAL A 254 13.27 -18.20 -6.02
C VAL A 254 12.39 -19.41 -5.66
N GLY A 255 11.36 -19.69 -6.46
CA GLY A 255 10.51 -20.86 -6.32
C GLY A 255 9.28 -20.60 -5.45
N SER A 256 9.05 -21.42 -4.44
CA SER A 256 7.80 -21.43 -3.66
C SER A 256 7.90 -20.84 -2.25
N ASN A 257 9.10 -20.46 -1.81
CA ASN A 257 9.36 -19.96 -0.46
C ASN A 257 10.50 -18.93 -0.47
N GLY A 258 10.40 -17.89 0.36
CA GLY A 258 11.36 -16.80 0.45
C GLY A 258 10.66 -15.46 0.48
N MET A 259 11.42 -14.36 0.65
CA MET A 259 10.87 -13.01 0.69
C MET A 259 9.78 -12.87 1.77
N ALA A 260 8.64 -12.24 1.45
CA ALA A 260 7.49 -12.15 2.35
C ALA A 260 6.61 -13.40 2.24
N MET A 261 6.60 -14.22 3.28
CA MET A 261 5.82 -15.47 3.28
C MET A 261 4.33 -15.19 3.54
N PRO A 262 3.40 -15.77 2.76
CA PRO A 262 1.95 -15.53 2.92
C PRO A 262 1.42 -15.79 4.34
N ARG A 263 1.97 -16.79 5.04
CA ARG A 263 1.60 -17.16 6.42
C ARG A 263 1.76 -16.01 7.41
N ASP A 264 2.70 -15.11 7.15
CA ASP A 264 3.11 -14.08 8.10
C ASP A 264 2.29 -12.80 7.98
N PHE A 265 1.34 -12.74 7.03
CA PHE A 265 0.33 -11.71 6.93
C PHE A 265 -0.83 -12.01 7.89
N GLU A 266 -1.07 -11.09 8.81
CA GLU A 266 -2.07 -11.22 9.86
C GLU A 266 -3.31 -10.39 9.51
N ILE A 267 -4.49 -11.01 9.59
CA ILE A 267 -5.80 -10.40 9.35
C ILE A 267 -6.52 -10.32 10.71
N PRO A 268 -7.25 -9.23 11.04
CA PRO A 268 -7.89 -9.11 12.35
C PRO A 268 -8.97 -10.18 12.53
N VAL A 269 -9.29 -10.52 13.77
CA VAL A 269 -10.51 -11.28 14.08
C VAL A 269 -11.67 -10.29 14.22
N ALA A 270 -12.88 -10.68 13.83
CA ALA A 270 -14.08 -9.85 13.97
C ALA A 270 -14.18 -9.25 15.39
N SER A 271 -14.39 -7.94 15.46
CA SER A 271 -14.56 -7.19 16.70
C SER A 271 -15.52 -6.03 16.41
N PHE A 272 -16.55 -5.90 17.23
CA PHE A 272 -17.58 -4.87 17.08
C PHE A 272 -17.76 -4.08 18.37
N ASP A 273 -18.22 -2.85 18.22
CA ASP A 273 -18.62 -1.97 19.32
C ASP A 273 -20.13 -1.73 19.29
N VAL A 274 -20.70 -1.41 20.46
CA VAL A 274 -22.09 -0.97 20.58
C VAL A 274 -22.09 0.46 21.11
N ASP A 275 -22.20 1.42 20.18
CA ASP A 275 -22.32 2.84 20.49
C ASP A 275 -23.40 3.45 19.57
N GLN A 276 -24.42 4.06 20.18
CA GLN A 276 -25.57 4.69 19.51
C GLN A 276 -25.51 6.23 19.61
N SER A 277 -24.34 6.78 19.91
CA SER A 277 -24.13 8.23 19.86
C SER A 277 -23.79 8.70 18.44
N PRO A 278 -23.83 10.02 18.16
CA PRO A 278 -23.43 10.53 16.84
C PRO A 278 -21.95 10.27 16.53
N TRP A 279 -21.70 9.83 15.29
CA TRP A 279 -20.39 9.60 14.70
C TRP A 279 -20.26 10.35 13.37
N THR A 280 -19.09 10.94 13.13
CA THR A 280 -18.75 11.57 11.85
C THR A 280 -17.97 10.60 10.97
N VAL A 281 -18.44 10.34 9.75
CA VAL A 281 -17.68 9.54 8.78
C VAL A 281 -17.08 10.49 7.74
N VAL A 282 -15.76 10.48 7.63
CA VAL A 282 -15.00 11.18 6.60
C VAL A 282 -14.76 10.22 5.45
N VAL A 283 -15.16 10.60 4.24
CA VAL A 283 -14.93 9.83 3.02
C VAL A 283 -14.00 10.62 2.12
N LYS A 284 -12.87 10.01 1.74
CA LYS A 284 -12.00 10.55 0.70
C LYS A 284 -12.48 10.08 -0.66
N LEU A 285 -12.81 11.03 -1.54
CA LEU A 285 -13.26 10.79 -2.90
C LEU A 285 -12.64 11.83 -3.84
N ILE A 286 -11.94 11.36 -4.87
CA ILE A 286 -11.22 12.13 -5.89
C ILE A 286 -10.28 13.16 -5.24
N GLY A 287 -9.55 12.71 -4.21
CA GLY A 287 -8.64 13.52 -3.42
C GLY A 287 -9.32 14.57 -2.54
N GLN A 288 -10.64 14.54 -2.35
CA GLN A 288 -11.35 15.47 -1.48
C GLN A 288 -11.98 14.75 -0.28
N HIS A 289 -12.09 15.43 0.86
CA HIS A 289 -12.79 14.91 2.03
C HIS A 289 -14.25 15.39 2.06
N PHE A 290 -15.16 14.43 2.18
CA PHE A 290 -16.58 14.64 2.40
C PHE A 290 -16.95 14.09 3.77
N THR A 291 -17.96 14.68 4.40
CA THR A 291 -18.46 14.20 5.70
C THR A 291 -19.94 13.92 5.65
N TYR A 292 -20.33 12.90 6.41
CA TYR A 292 -21.70 12.70 6.85
C TYR A 292 -21.70 12.25 8.31
N GLU A 293 -22.85 12.38 8.95
CA GLU A 293 -23.07 11.91 10.32
C GLU A 293 -24.00 10.72 10.34
N GLN A 294 -23.76 9.81 11.27
CA GLN A 294 -24.65 8.69 11.58
C GLN A 294 -24.80 8.55 13.10
N ASN A 295 -25.95 8.04 13.55
CA ASN A 295 -26.28 7.97 14.97
C ASN A 295 -25.76 6.68 15.66
N HIS A 296 -24.71 6.06 15.14
CA HIS A 296 -24.09 4.86 15.71
C HIS A 296 -22.65 4.70 15.21
N THR A 297 -21.85 3.89 15.90
CA THR A 297 -20.52 3.50 15.43
C THR A 297 -20.60 2.75 14.08
N PRO A 298 -19.69 3.00 13.13
CA PRO A 298 -19.58 2.20 11.92
C PRO A 298 -18.90 0.83 12.15
N PHE A 299 -18.40 0.57 13.37
CA PHE A 299 -17.71 -0.66 13.74
C PHE A 299 -18.67 -1.65 14.40
N ASP A 300 -19.81 -1.92 13.77
CA ASP A 300 -20.92 -2.72 14.28
C ASP A 300 -21.06 -4.10 13.58
N VAL A 301 -20.00 -4.55 12.90
CA VAL A 301 -19.95 -5.82 12.16
C VAL A 301 -19.60 -6.97 13.12
N VAL A 302 -20.59 -7.80 13.43
CA VAL A 302 -20.46 -8.88 14.42
C VAL A 302 -19.65 -10.06 13.90
N ALA A 303 -19.77 -10.35 12.60
CA ALA A 303 -19.04 -11.40 11.92
C ALA A 303 -18.84 -11.05 10.45
N TRP A 304 -17.82 -11.61 9.84
CA TRP A 304 -17.52 -11.45 8.42
C TRP A 304 -16.83 -12.70 7.85
N HIS A 305 -16.93 -12.87 6.54
CA HIS A 305 -16.13 -13.83 5.78
C HIS A 305 -15.82 -13.25 4.40
N GLY A 306 -14.67 -13.61 3.82
CA GLY A 306 -14.23 -13.09 2.52
C GLY A 306 -12.71 -13.08 2.38
N ASN A 307 -12.25 -12.58 1.25
CA ASN A 307 -10.82 -12.44 0.91
C ASN A 307 -10.40 -10.97 0.71
N TYR A 308 -11.32 -10.02 0.92
CA TYR A 308 -11.06 -8.59 0.88
C TYR A 308 -10.99 -8.05 2.31
N THR A 309 -9.80 -8.12 2.91
CA THR A 309 -9.59 -7.84 4.33
C THR A 309 -8.46 -6.84 4.55
N PRO A 310 -8.49 -6.05 5.63
CA PRO A 310 -7.29 -5.36 6.06
C PRO A 310 -6.28 -6.40 6.58
N TYR A 311 -4.99 -6.09 6.50
CA TYR A 311 -3.95 -6.98 6.99
C TYR A 311 -2.73 -6.20 7.46
N LYS A 312 -1.88 -6.85 8.27
CA LYS A 312 -0.58 -6.34 8.69
C LYS A 312 0.51 -7.37 8.46
N TYR A 313 1.76 -6.91 8.38
CA TYR A 313 2.92 -7.76 8.22
C TYR A 313 4.13 -7.17 8.96
N ALA A 314 4.87 -8.03 9.66
CA ALA A 314 6.08 -7.64 10.38
C ALA A 314 7.30 -7.74 9.47
N LEU A 315 7.95 -6.61 9.18
CA LEU A 315 8.99 -6.51 8.16
C LEU A 315 10.25 -7.31 8.52
N GLU A 316 10.51 -7.53 9.81
CA GLU A 316 11.63 -8.37 10.27
C GLU A 316 11.46 -9.85 9.91
N LYS A 317 10.25 -10.30 9.54
CA LYS A 317 10.01 -11.67 9.09
C LYS A 317 10.44 -11.92 7.64
N PHE A 318 10.81 -10.87 6.91
CA PHE A 318 11.21 -10.98 5.51
C PHE A 318 12.46 -11.83 5.36
N ILE A 319 12.38 -12.83 4.48
CA ILE A 319 13.49 -13.74 4.21
C ILE A 319 14.33 -13.13 3.09
N ASN A 320 15.42 -12.47 3.48
CA ASN A 320 16.37 -11.89 2.54
C ASN A 320 16.96 -12.95 1.60
N ASN A 321 16.92 -12.66 0.31
CA ASN A 321 17.79 -13.30 -0.67
C ASN A 321 19.02 -12.42 -0.89
N ALA A 322 20.16 -13.04 -1.14
CA ALA A 322 21.40 -12.33 -1.42
C ALA A 322 22.25 -13.13 -2.39
N THR A 323 23.06 -12.43 -3.19
CA THR A 323 24.07 -13.09 -4.00
C THR A 323 25.18 -13.62 -3.09
N VAL A 324 25.57 -14.89 -3.28
CA VAL A 324 26.53 -15.57 -2.39
C VAL A 324 27.95 -15.65 -2.94
N GLU A 325 28.16 -15.38 -4.23
CA GLU A 325 29.47 -15.57 -4.88
C GLU A 325 30.10 -14.26 -5.36
N ARG A 326 29.50 -13.60 -6.36
CA ARG A 326 29.97 -12.39 -7.03
C ARG A 326 28.81 -11.42 -7.25
N ASP A 327 29.13 -10.15 -7.45
CA ASP A 327 28.19 -9.09 -7.83
C ASP A 327 27.08 -8.84 -6.78
N GLN A 328 26.12 -8.03 -7.15
CA GLN A 328 24.98 -7.63 -6.33
C GLN A 328 23.70 -7.88 -7.11
N SER A 329 22.66 -8.37 -6.43
CA SER A 329 21.33 -8.49 -7.00
C SER A 329 20.65 -7.12 -7.08
N ASP A 330 19.84 -6.91 -8.12
CA ASP A 330 18.95 -5.76 -8.24
C ASP A 330 18.06 -5.62 -6.98
N PRO A 331 17.70 -4.40 -6.57
CA PRO A 331 16.94 -4.18 -5.34
C PRO A 331 15.51 -4.77 -5.37
N SER A 332 14.99 -5.12 -6.55
CA SER A 332 13.71 -5.83 -6.70
C SER A 332 13.64 -7.15 -5.92
N ILE A 333 14.79 -7.77 -5.62
CA ILE A 333 14.87 -8.97 -4.78
C ILE A 333 14.41 -8.73 -3.33
N TYR A 334 14.25 -7.47 -2.92
CA TYR A 334 13.75 -7.07 -1.61
C TYR A 334 12.27 -6.66 -1.61
N CYS A 335 11.53 -6.95 -2.68
CA CYS A 335 10.11 -6.62 -2.80
C CYS A 335 9.25 -7.42 -1.81
N VAL A 336 8.47 -6.71 -0.99
CA VAL A 336 7.49 -7.29 -0.05
C VAL A 336 6.12 -7.37 -0.71
N LEU A 337 5.67 -6.28 -1.32
CA LEU A 337 4.38 -6.16 -1.99
C LEU A 337 4.55 -5.37 -3.29
N THR A 338 3.84 -5.80 -4.33
CA THR A 338 3.76 -5.10 -5.62
C THR A 338 2.32 -4.68 -5.90
N ALA A 339 2.15 -3.55 -6.57
CA ALA A 339 0.89 -3.14 -7.16
C ALA A 339 1.04 -3.17 -8.67
N LYS A 340 0.14 -3.85 -9.39
CA LYS A 340 0.18 -3.91 -10.87
C LYS A 340 -0.24 -2.58 -11.49
N SER A 341 0.42 -2.17 -12.57
CA SER A 341 -0.06 -1.09 -13.43
C SER A 341 -1.03 -1.61 -14.50
N LYS A 342 -1.59 -0.71 -15.31
CA LYS A 342 -2.38 -1.07 -16.50
C LYS A 342 -1.50 -1.59 -17.66
N ILE A 343 -0.19 -1.40 -17.59
CA ILE A 343 0.76 -1.89 -18.59
C ILE A 343 1.18 -3.32 -18.19
N PRO A 344 0.87 -4.35 -19.00
CA PRO A 344 1.23 -5.72 -18.65
C PRO A 344 2.74 -5.89 -18.43
N GLY A 345 3.11 -6.53 -17.32
CA GLY A 345 4.52 -6.77 -16.96
C GLY A 345 5.23 -5.57 -16.32
N VAL A 346 4.53 -4.46 -16.08
CA VAL A 346 5.08 -3.28 -15.39
C VAL A 346 4.30 -3.05 -14.10
N SER A 347 5.00 -2.99 -12.97
CA SER A 347 4.41 -2.59 -11.69
C SER A 347 3.97 -1.12 -11.74
N LEU A 348 2.94 -0.76 -10.99
CA LEU A 348 2.65 0.63 -10.66
C LEU A 348 3.66 1.09 -9.60
N SER A 349 3.84 0.26 -8.58
CA SER A 349 4.90 0.41 -7.60
C SER A 349 5.24 -0.92 -6.94
N ASP A 350 6.50 -1.07 -6.57
CA ASP A 350 7.02 -2.12 -5.71
C ASP A 350 7.44 -1.53 -4.36
N PHE A 351 6.96 -2.11 -3.27
CA PHE A 351 7.37 -1.75 -1.92
C PHE A 351 8.50 -2.68 -1.47
N LEU A 352 9.70 -2.13 -1.35
CA LEU A 352 10.93 -2.85 -1.02
C LEU A 352 11.37 -2.54 0.42
N ILE A 353 12.07 -3.48 1.06
CA ILE A 353 12.67 -3.24 2.38
C ILE A 353 14.16 -3.56 2.44
N PHE A 354 14.90 -2.85 3.27
CA PHE A 354 16.32 -3.11 3.51
C PHE A 354 16.50 -3.42 5.00
N THR A 355 16.63 -4.71 5.29
CA THR A 355 16.79 -5.27 6.63
C THR A 355 18.20 -5.86 6.80
N PRO A 356 18.63 -6.19 8.03
CA PRO A 356 19.95 -6.76 8.26
C PRO A 356 20.20 -8.02 7.42
N LYS A 357 21.31 -8.05 6.67
CA LYS A 357 21.64 -9.17 5.78
C LYS A 357 23.14 -9.45 5.70
N TRP A 358 23.49 -10.67 5.32
CA TRP A 358 24.88 -11.04 5.07
C TRP A 358 25.36 -10.48 3.74
N GLN A 359 26.57 -9.90 3.75
CA GLN A 359 27.34 -9.53 2.57
C GLN A 359 28.59 -10.40 2.52
N VAL A 360 28.63 -11.30 1.53
CA VAL A 360 29.66 -12.36 1.42
C VAL A 360 30.35 -12.41 0.06
N THR A 361 29.90 -11.60 -0.90
CA THR A 361 30.38 -11.63 -2.29
C THR A 361 31.86 -11.28 -2.39
N SER A 362 32.59 -12.03 -3.20
CA SER A 362 34.04 -11.91 -3.40
C SER A 362 34.35 -11.02 -4.61
N ASN A 363 35.51 -10.32 -4.62
CA ASN A 363 35.91 -9.27 -5.58
C ASN A 363 34.72 -8.53 -6.21
N THR A 364 33.93 -7.89 -5.35
CA THR A 364 32.67 -7.23 -5.72
C THR A 364 32.62 -5.87 -5.03
N PHE A 365 32.19 -4.86 -5.77
CA PHE A 365 31.76 -3.60 -5.20
C PHE A 365 30.39 -3.80 -4.52
N ARG A 366 30.35 -3.78 -3.18
CA ARG A 366 29.18 -4.21 -2.38
C ARG A 366 28.20 -3.09 -2.03
N LEU A 367 28.54 -1.83 -2.34
CA LEU A 367 27.59 -0.72 -2.26
C LEU A 367 26.66 -0.77 -3.47
N PRO A 368 25.46 -0.16 -3.39
CA PRO A 368 24.62 0.02 -4.59
C PRO A 368 25.44 0.59 -5.74
N TYR A 369 25.32 -0.04 -6.91
CA TYR A 369 26.03 0.40 -8.10
C TYR A 369 25.48 1.75 -8.58
N TYR A 370 26.35 2.56 -9.21
CA TYR A 370 25.91 3.78 -9.90
C TYR A 370 24.84 3.44 -10.94
N HIS A 371 23.74 4.18 -10.92
CA HIS A 371 22.53 3.72 -11.57
C HIS A 371 21.65 4.86 -12.10
N ARG A 372 20.86 4.51 -13.13
CA ARG A 372 19.75 5.26 -13.71
C ARG A 372 18.67 4.25 -14.10
N ASN A 373 17.44 4.43 -13.63
CA ASN A 373 16.29 3.62 -14.01
C ASN A 373 15.12 4.47 -14.51
N VAL A 374 14.11 3.79 -15.04
CA VAL A 374 12.81 4.38 -15.40
C VAL A 374 11.94 4.71 -14.18
N ALA A 375 12.28 4.21 -13.00
CA ALA A 375 11.47 4.37 -11.81
C ALA A 375 11.88 5.64 -11.04
N THR A 376 10.91 6.27 -10.39
CA THR A 376 11.20 7.16 -9.26
C THR A 376 11.41 6.29 -8.03
N GLU A 377 12.48 6.55 -7.29
CA GLU A 377 12.73 5.94 -6.00
C GLU A 377 12.39 6.95 -4.90
N ILE A 378 11.61 6.51 -3.91
CA ILE A 378 11.40 7.27 -2.68
C ILE A 378 11.81 6.36 -1.54
N MET A 379 12.98 6.63 -0.95
CA MET A 379 13.44 5.87 0.21
C MET A 379 12.95 6.49 1.50
N GLY A 380 12.75 5.67 2.52
CA GLY A 380 12.44 6.10 3.87
C GLY A 380 13.08 5.22 4.92
N MET A 381 13.15 5.72 6.14
CA MET A 381 13.82 5.03 7.25
C MET A 381 12.87 4.82 8.41
N MET A 382 12.72 3.56 8.83
CA MET A 382 11.86 3.19 9.95
C MET A 382 12.58 3.46 11.28
N TYR A 383 13.82 2.97 11.41
CA TYR A 383 14.69 3.16 12.57
C TYR A 383 16.13 2.79 12.22
N GLY A 384 17.07 3.18 13.08
CA GLY A 384 18.50 2.92 12.89
C GLY A 384 19.21 4.01 12.09
N ARG A 385 20.27 3.65 11.37
CA ARG A 385 21.09 4.56 10.57
C ARG A 385 21.23 4.08 9.13
N TRP A 386 21.13 5.00 8.19
CA TRP A 386 21.54 4.79 6.81
C TRP A 386 23.06 4.99 6.70
N ALA A 387 23.76 4.00 6.16
CA ALA A 387 25.23 3.97 6.16
C ALA A 387 25.85 4.56 4.89
N LEU A 388 25.02 5.11 4.00
CA LEU A 388 25.41 5.59 2.68
C LEU A 388 25.41 7.12 2.64
N THR A 389 25.75 7.68 1.47
CA THR A 389 25.96 9.11 1.27
C THR A 389 24.69 9.94 1.51
N SER A 390 23.51 9.41 1.16
CA SER A 390 22.27 10.14 1.31
C SER A 390 21.95 10.39 2.79
N HIS A 391 21.58 11.63 3.13
CA HIS A 391 21.15 11.98 4.48
C HIS A 391 19.74 11.44 4.72
N LEU A 392 19.65 10.19 5.18
CA LEU A 392 18.38 9.53 5.45
C LEU A 392 18.30 9.09 6.91
N GLU A 393 17.50 9.82 7.69
CA GLU A 393 17.25 9.53 9.10
C GLU A 393 15.83 8.99 9.37
N PRO A 394 15.59 8.28 10.49
CA PRO A 394 14.26 7.79 10.83
C PRO A 394 13.19 8.88 10.86
N GLY A 395 12.15 8.72 10.02
CA GLY A 395 11.10 9.71 9.83
C GLY A 395 11.34 10.69 8.68
N GLY A 396 12.49 10.63 8.00
CA GLY A 396 12.78 11.36 6.76
C GLY A 396 12.46 10.56 5.50
N LEU A 397 12.65 11.19 4.34
CA LEU A 397 12.51 10.57 3.01
C LEU A 397 13.62 11.05 2.07
N THR A 398 14.01 10.25 1.08
CA THR A 398 14.73 10.73 -0.11
C THR A 398 13.85 10.64 -1.35
N TYR A 399 14.22 11.36 -2.39
CA TYR A 399 13.54 11.34 -3.67
C TYR A 399 14.56 11.35 -4.80
N GLU A 400 14.64 10.22 -5.49
CA GLU A 400 15.42 10.03 -6.70
C GLU A 400 14.45 10.00 -7.92
N PRO A 401 14.44 11.06 -8.75
CA PRO A 401 13.56 11.11 -9.91
C PRO A 401 13.93 10.08 -10.98
N SER A 402 12.91 9.60 -11.69
CA SER A 402 13.11 8.72 -12.85
C SER A 402 14.11 9.29 -13.87
N TYR A 403 15.00 8.39 -14.33
CA TYR A 403 16.17 8.59 -15.19
C TYR A 403 17.34 9.40 -14.61
N MET A 404 17.22 9.91 -13.38
CA MET A 404 18.28 10.68 -12.72
C MET A 404 19.44 9.75 -12.33
N PRO A 405 20.70 10.10 -12.68
CA PRO A 405 21.85 9.40 -12.15
C PRO A 405 21.89 9.53 -10.63
N HIS A 406 22.14 8.43 -9.95
CA HIS A 406 22.38 8.38 -8.50
C HIS A 406 23.43 7.32 -8.17
N GLY A 407 23.96 7.40 -6.96
CA GLY A 407 25.01 6.52 -6.45
C GLY A 407 25.83 7.19 -5.35
N GLU A 408 26.90 6.55 -4.94
CA GLU A 408 27.65 6.98 -3.76
C GLU A 408 28.70 8.07 -4.03
N SER A 409 29.09 8.79 -2.97
CA SER A 409 30.24 9.71 -3.00
C SER A 409 31.52 9.02 -3.44
N TYR A 410 32.46 9.78 -4.02
CA TYR A 410 33.78 9.25 -4.40
C TYR A 410 34.55 8.68 -3.20
N LYS A 411 34.38 9.28 -2.01
CA LYS A 411 34.93 8.77 -0.75
C LYS A 411 34.47 7.34 -0.47
N LEU A 412 33.16 7.10 -0.44
CA LEU A 412 32.63 5.75 -0.17
C LEU A 412 32.98 4.77 -1.28
N PHE A 413 32.99 5.22 -2.53
CA PHE A 413 33.48 4.41 -3.65
C PHE A 413 34.92 3.93 -3.41
N LYS A 414 35.83 4.84 -3.03
CA LYS A 414 37.23 4.52 -2.75
C LYS A 414 37.38 3.59 -1.56
N GLU A 415 36.63 3.81 -0.48
CA GLU A 415 36.62 2.93 0.69
C GLU A 415 36.15 1.52 0.31
N ALA A 416 35.04 1.39 -0.42
CA ALA A 416 34.49 0.10 -0.81
C ALA A 416 35.34 -0.65 -1.84
N THR A 417 36.07 0.06 -2.71
CA THR A 417 36.95 -0.56 -3.72
C THR A 417 38.33 -0.96 -3.18
N THR A 418 38.73 -0.44 -2.02
CA THR A 418 40.04 -0.74 -1.41
C THR A 418 39.94 -1.58 -0.13
N ALA A 419 38.75 -1.70 0.46
CA ALA A 419 38.51 -2.51 1.64
C ALA A 419 38.75 -4.01 1.37
N ALA A 420 39.31 -4.69 2.37
CA ALA A 420 39.38 -6.14 2.37
C ALA A 420 37.97 -6.73 2.49
N LEU A 421 37.57 -7.57 1.52
CA LEU A 421 36.26 -8.21 1.54
C LEU A 421 36.26 -9.40 2.51
N VAL A 422 35.60 -9.23 3.65
CA VAL A 422 35.29 -10.30 4.61
C VAL A 422 33.78 -10.52 4.69
N SER A 423 33.36 -11.68 5.21
CA SER A 423 31.94 -11.90 5.52
C SER A 423 31.50 -10.94 6.60
N GLN A 424 30.47 -10.14 6.34
CA GLN A 424 29.94 -9.18 7.29
C GLN A 424 28.42 -9.16 7.25
N ARG A 425 27.79 -8.83 8.38
CA ARG A 425 26.36 -8.57 8.44
C ARG A 425 26.14 -7.07 8.38
N ALA A 426 25.50 -6.63 7.30
CA ALA A 426 25.24 -5.22 7.02
C ALA A 426 23.88 -4.79 7.57
N ALA A 427 23.73 -3.48 7.80
CA ALA A 427 22.51 -2.84 8.27
C ALA A 427 21.95 -3.40 9.59
N GLU A 428 22.82 -3.87 10.49
CA GLU A 428 22.41 -4.26 11.85
C GLU A 428 21.67 -3.11 12.55
N GLU A 429 20.59 -3.44 13.25
CA GLU A 429 19.73 -2.49 13.98
C GLU A 429 19.10 -1.38 13.10
N SER A 430 19.11 -1.55 11.77
CA SER A 430 18.54 -0.61 10.81
C SER A 430 17.44 -1.26 9.99
N MET A 431 16.43 -0.45 9.63
CA MET A 431 15.40 -0.83 8.67
C MET A 431 15.03 0.37 7.81
N ALA A 432 15.36 0.29 6.53
CA ALA A 432 14.91 1.23 5.50
C ALA A 432 13.87 0.56 4.59
N PHE A 433 13.17 1.36 3.81
CA PHE A 433 12.31 0.90 2.74
C PHE A 433 12.47 1.77 1.50
N MET A 434 11.95 1.29 0.38
CA MET A 434 11.83 2.08 -0.85
C MET A 434 10.46 1.84 -1.46
N MET A 435 9.80 2.94 -1.82
CA MET A 435 8.68 2.94 -2.74
C MET A 435 9.25 3.10 -4.15
N HIS A 436 9.43 2.00 -4.86
CA HIS A 436 9.97 1.98 -6.22
C HIS A 436 8.79 2.14 -7.19
N ILE A 437 8.66 3.31 -7.81
CA ILE A 437 7.47 3.73 -8.56
C ILE A 437 7.81 3.77 -10.05
N SER A 438 7.12 2.98 -10.88
CA SER A 438 7.47 2.81 -12.30
C SER A 438 7.00 3.97 -13.19
N GLY A 439 7.41 5.19 -12.84
CA GLY A 439 7.13 6.41 -13.60
C GLY A 439 7.62 7.65 -12.87
N HIS A 440 7.48 8.79 -13.54
CA HIS A 440 7.77 10.08 -12.92
C HIS A 440 6.69 10.44 -11.88
N VAL A 441 7.14 10.92 -10.72
CA VAL A 441 6.27 11.41 -9.65
C VAL A 441 6.47 12.91 -9.52
N SER A 442 5.38 13.66 -9.32
CA SER A 442 5.47 15.09 -9.04
C SER A 442 5.48 15.34 -7.54
N LEU A 443 6.30 16.28 -7.08
CA LEU A 443 6.35 16.73 -5.69
C LEU A 443 5.29 17.81 -5.42
N THR A 444 4.74 17.83 -4.22
CA THR A 444 3.74 18.83 -3.84
C THR A 444 4.39 20.12 -3.34
N LYS A 445 3.64 21.23 -3.35
CA LYS A 445 4.05 22.47 -2.66
C LYS A 445 4.26 22.26 -1.16
N TYR A 446 3.58 21.29 -0.54
CA TYR A 446 3.88 20.97 0.85
C TYR A 446 5.31 20.47 1.00
N ALA A 447 5.68 19.48 0.18
CA ALA A 447 7.00 18.88 0.19
C ALA A 447 8.11 19.92 -0.09
N LEU A 448 7.89 20.83 -1.04
CA LEU A 448 8.94 21.76 -1.46
C LEU A 448 9.01 23.05 -0.63
N GLU A 449 7.87 23.57 -0.17
CA GLU A 449 7.82 24.94 0.37
C GLU A 449 7.33 25.01 1.82
N ARG A 450 6.50 24.06 2.28
CA ARG A 450 5.75 24.20 3.55
C ARG A 450 6.18 23.23 4.65
N CYS A 451 6.84 22.13 4.31
CA CYS A 451 7.20 21.10 5.29
C CYS A 451 8.28 21.56 6.27
N GLY A 452 9.12 22.54 5.88
CA GLY A 452 10.17 23.13 6.72
C GLY A 452 11.40 22.24 6.92
N ASN A 453 11.43 21.05 6.32
CA ASN A 453 12.44 20.01 6.56
C ASN A 453 13.07 19.50 5.26
N LEU A 454 12.92 20.24 4.16
CA LEU A 454 13.61 19.94 2.91
C LEU A 454 15.11 20.12 3.09
N GLN A 455 15.88 19.11 2.73
CA GLN A 455 17.34 19.14 2.79
C GLN A 455 17.90 20.04 1.69
N PRO A 456 19.05 20.70 1.93
CA PRO A 456 19.78 21.37 0.86
C PRO A 456 20.17 20.38 -0.24
N VAL A 457 20.03 20.79 -1.49
CA VAL A 457 20.53 20.03 -2.65
C VAL A 457 22.06 20.01 -2.61
N SER A 458 22.66 18.82 -2.69
CA SER A 458 24.12 18.66 -2.84
C SER A 458 24.45 18.60 -4.32
N GLU A 459 24.85 19.74 -4.89
CA GLU A 459 25.26 19.84 -6.30
C GLU A 459 26.70 19.34 -6.52
N ASP A 460 27.50 19.25 -5.46
CA ASP A 460 28.94 18.99 -5.48
C ASP A 460 29.32 17.54 -5.17
N LEU A 461 28.33 16.65 -5.01
CA LEU A 461 28.54 15.29 -4.52
C LEU A 461 29.58 14.48 -5.32
N TRP A 462 29.65 14.71 -6.64
CA TRP A 462 30.56 14.01 -7.55
C TRP A 462 31.65 14.92 -8.14
N ASP A 463 31.80 16.16 -7.67
CA ASP A 463 32.81 17.09 -8.20
C ASP A 463 34.24 16.60 -7.96
N ASP A 464 34.44 15.79 -6.92
CA ASP A 464 35.74 15.23 -6.55
C ASP A 464 36.07 13.90 -7.25
N PHE A 465 35.18 13.39 -8.11
CA PHE A 465 35.33 12.08 -8.73
C PHE A 465 36.58 12.02 -9.62
N GLN A 466 37.51 11.11 -9.29
CA GLN A 466 38.73 10.97 -10.06
C GLN A 466 38.59 9.88 -11.13
N PRO A 467 38.98 10.15 -12.38
CA PRO A 467 38.97 9.15 -13.45
C PRO A 467 40.11 8.14 -13.25
N GLY A 468 39.84 7.05 -12.51
CA GLY A 468 40.84 6.04 -12.17
C GLY A 468 41.57 5.42 -13.38
N PHE A 469 40.94 5.41 -14.56
CA PHE A 469 41.55 4.91 -15.80
C PHE A 469 42.79 5.72 -16.23
N LEU A 470 42.89 7.00 -15.83
CA LEU A 470 44.06 7.83 -16.16
C LEU A 470 45.36 7.27 -15.57
N ASN A 471 45.28 6.55 -14.46
CA ASN A 471 46.43 5.90 -13.83
C ASN A 471 46.95 4.68 -14.62
N HIS A 472 46.17 4.21 -15.60
CA HIS A 472 46.44 3.00 -16.39
C HIS A 472 46.53 3.30 -17.89
N LEU A 473 46.73 4.58 -18.28
CA LEU A 473 46.82 4.95 -19.70
C LEU A 473 47.88 4.16 -20.46
N ASP A 474 49.01 3.89 -19.84
CA ASP A 474 50.07 3.08 -20.45
C ASP A 474 49.63 1.64 -20.74
N ASP A 475 48.77 1.05 -19.91
CA ASP A 475 48.19 -0.27 -20.12
C ASP A 475 47.11 -0.26 -21.21
N VAL A 476 46.37 0.86 -21.31
CA VAL A 476 45.29 1.06 -22.30
C VAL A 476 45.84 1.38 -23.69
N VAL A 477 46.89 2.22 -23.77
CA VAL A 477 47.46 2.76 -25.03
C VAL A 477 48.44 1.78 -25.68
N ARG A 478 49.17 0.96 -24.90
CA ARG A 478 50.09 -0.06 -25.46
C ARG A 478 49.38 -1.27 -26.10
N GLY A 479 48.06 -1.37 -25.97
CA GLY A 479 47.23 -2.36 -26.68
C GLY A 479 47.03 -2.09 -28.19
N GLY A 480 47.72 -1.10 -28.76
CA GLY A 480 47.56 -0.68 -30.17
C GLY A 480 47.95 -1.73 -31.23
N ASP A 481 48.81 -2.70 -30.92
CA ASP A 481 49.20 -3.78 -31.85
C ASP A 481 48.67 -5.17 -31.45
N GLN A 482 48.04 -5.29 -30.29
CA GLN A 482 47.19 -6.41 -29.92
C GLN A 482 45.98 -5.85 -29.18
N ALA A 483 44.93 -5.57 -29.96
CA ALA A 483 43.67 -5.06 -29.44
C ALA A 483 43.27 -5.83 -28.17
N PRO A 484 42.88 -5.15 -27.08
CA PRO A 484 42.26 -5.85 -25.97
C PRO A 484 41.05 -6.57 -26.55
N GLN A 485 41.03 -7.91 -26.47
CA GLN A 485 39.80 -8.64 -26.74
C GLN A 485 38.78 -8.13 -25.72
N ALA A 486 37.94 -7.20 -26.16
CA ALA A 486 36.72 -6.83 -25.47
C ALA A 486 35.79 -8.05 -25.53
N ASN A 487 36.07 -9.02 -24.67
CA ASN A 487 35.24 -10.16 -24.26
C ASN A 487 36.00 -10.98 -23.20
N GLY A 488 35.71 -10.71 -21.92
CA GLY A 488 35.51 -11.75 -20.92
C GLY A 488 36.60 -12.79 -20.63
N VAL A 489 37.91 -12.49 -20.73
CA VAL A 489 38.93 -13.37 -20.14
C VAL A 489 39.54 -12.70 -18.91
N LEU A 490 39.02 -13.08 -17.75
CA LEU A 490 39.59 -12.81 -16.44
C LEU A 490 41.10 -13.16 -16.45
N LYS A 491 41.97 -12.17 -16.31
CA LYS A 491 43.35 -12.42 -15.86
C LYS A 491 43.23 -13.08 -14.48
N LYS A 492 43.55 -14.37 -14.39
CA LYS A 492 43.88 -15.00 -13.11
C LYS A 492 45.06 -14.22 -12.53
N LEU A 493 44.83 -13.46 -11.46
CA LEU A 493 45.90 -12.92 -10.64
C LEU A 493 46.61 -14.09 -9.94
N PRO A 494 47.94 -14.00 -9.74
CA PRO A 494 48.77 -15.08 -9.20
C PRO A 494 48.35 -15.53 -7.80
#